data_AF-A0AAW6XD97-F1
#
_entry.id   AF-A0AAW6XD97-F1
#
_cell.length_a   1.000
_cell.length_b   1.000
_cell.length_c   1.000
_cell.angle_alpha   90.00
_cell.angle_beta   90.00
_cell.angle_gamma   90.00
#
_symmetry.space_group_name_H-M   'P 1'
#
loop_
_entity.id
_entity.type
_entity.pdbx_description
1 polymer ?
#
loop_
_entity_poly.entity_id
_entity_poly.type
_entity_poly.pdbx_seq_one_letter_code
_entity_poly.pdbx_strand_id
1 'polypeptide(L)'
;QKFKITNWPTYNKALINRGSITFWLDDEAIQAWYESAAPSSRGRPQRYSNLAITTVLVIKRVFRLTLRAAQGFIDSIFSLMNVPLR
;
A
#
# COMPACT_ATOMS: atom_id res chain seq x y z
N GLN A 1 -26.25 -26.12 -12.20
CA GLN A 1 -26.21 -25.30 -13.43
C GLN A 1 -24.78 -25.24 -13.96
N LYS A 2 -24.57 -25.47 -15.26
CA LYS A 2 -23.26 -25.33 -15.92
C LYS A 2 -23.18 -23.94 -16.55
N PHE A 3 -22.37 -23.04 -16.01
CA PHE A 3 -22.16 -21.72 -16.61
C PHE A 3 -21.32 -21.89 -17.88
N LYS A 4 -21.80 -21.36 -19.01
CA LYS A 4 -21.10 -21.40 -20.30
C LYS A 4 -20.72 -19.99 -20.67
N ILE A 5 -19.43 -19.72 -20.82
CA ILE A 5 -18.93 -18.39 -21.22
C ILE A 5 -19.24 -18.23 -22.71
N THR A 6 -20.18 -17.35 -23.02
CA THR A 6 -20.62 -17.07 -24.40
C THR A 6 -19.90 -15.88 -25.02
N ASN A 7 -19.35 -14.98 -24.19
CA ASN A 7 -18.64 -13.78 -24.63
C ASN A 7 -17.20 -13.78 -24.07
N TRP A 8 -16.30 -14.43 -24.80
CA TRP A 8 -14.88 -14.54 -24.47
C TRP A 8 -14.18 -13.19 -24.24
N PRO A 9 -14.38 -12.16 -25.09
CA PRO A 9 -13.79 -10.84 -24.86
C PRO A 9 -14.15 -10.23 -23.50
N THR A 10 -15.43 -10.26 -23.13
CA THR A 10 -15.89 -9.72 -21.85
C THR A 10 -15.36 -10.52 -20.67
N TYR A 11 -15.33 -11.86 -20.79
CA TYR A 11 -14.75 -12.72 -19.77
C TYR A 11 -13.26 -12.46 -19.55
N ASN A 12 -12.50 -12.30 -20.63
CA ASN A 12 -11.07 -12.00 -20.54
C ASN A 12 -10.80 -10.64 -19.87
N LYS A 13 -11.59 -9.59 -20.21
CA LYS A 13 -11.52 -8.31 -19.50
C LYS A 13 -11.80 -8.47 -18.00
N ALA A 14 -12.79 -9.27 -17.64
CA ALA A 14 -13.08 -9.54 -16.22
C ALA A 14 -11.92 -10.26 -15.51
N LEU A 15 -11.21 -11.17 -16.18
CA LEU A 15 -10.01 -11.81 -15.62
C LEU A 15 -8.86 -10.82 -15.41
N ILE A 16 -8.60 -9.96 -16.39
CA ILE A 16 -7.58 -8.90 -16.26
C ILE A 16 -7.92 -7.97 -15.09
N ASN A 17 -9.19 -7.55 -14.99
CA ASN A 17 -9.63 -6.66 -13.91
C ASN A 17 -9.54 -7.31 -12.53
N ARG A 18 -9.68 -8.65 -12.42
CA ARG A 18 -9.47 -9.36 -11.15
C ARG A 18 -8.01 -9.30 -10.67
N GLY A 19 -7.06 -9.20 -11.60
CA GLY A 19 -5.64 -9.01 -11.29
C GLY A 19 -5.26 -7.55 -11.07
N SER A 20 -6.16 -6.60 -11.37
CA SER A 20 -5.93 -5.18 -11.12
C SER A 20 -5.96 -4.91 -9.62
N ILE A 21 -4.92 -4.21 -9.14
CA ILE A 21 -4.80 -3.84 -7.73
C ILE A 21 -5.15 -2.37 -7.61
N THR A 22 -6.17 -2.05 -6.82
CA THR A 22 -6.56 -0.67 -6.50
C THR A 22 -6.20 -0.39 -5.04
N PHE A 23 -5.45 0.69 -4.79
CA PHE A 23 -5.09 1.12 -3.44
C PHE A 23 -5.97 2.28 -3.00
N TRP A 24 -6.53 2.14 -1.80
CA TRP A 24 -7.21 3.22 -1.08
C TRP A 24 -6.45 3.42 0.22
N LEU A 25 -5.93 4.63 0.43
CA LEU A 25 -5.35 5.04 1.70
C LEU A 25 -6.23 6.15 2.26
N ASP A 26 -6.58 6.00 3.53
CA ASP A 26 -7.37 6.99 4.23
C ASP A 26 -6.56 8.27 4.45
N ASP A 27 -7.18 9.43 4.29
CA ASP A 27 -6.49 10.72 4.43
C ASP A 27 -5.92 10.91 5.84
N GLU A 28 -6.62 10.44 6.88
CA GLU A 28 -6.10 10.52 8.25
C GLU A 28 -4.88 9.62 8.43
N ALA A 29 -4.88 8.44 7.79
CA ALA A 29 -3.73 7.54 7.80
C ALA A 29 -2.50 8.14 7.08
N ILE A 30 -2.73 8.90 6.01
CA ILE A 30 -1.68 9.66 5.31
C ILE A 30 -1.12 10.76 6.22
N GLN A 31 -1.99 11.51 6.91
CA GLN A 31 -1.56 12.55 7.86
C GLN A 31 -0.78 11.96 9.05
N ALA A 32 -1.23 10.80 9.55
CA ALA A 32 -0.60 10.07 10.65
C ALA A 32 0.61 9.22 10.21
N TRP A 33 1.10 9.36 8.97
CA TRP A 33 2.18 8.52 8.45
C TRP A 33 3.52 8.75 9.16
N TYR A 34 3.80 10.00 9.51
CA TYR A 34 5.00 10.40 10.24
C TYR A 34 4.70 10.58 11.72
N GLU A 35 5.70 10.30 12.55
CA GLU A 35 5.59 10.55 13.99
C GLU A 35 5.51 12.06 14.24
N SER A 36 4.49 12.48 14.99
CA SER A 36 4.24 13.89 15.31
C SER A 36 4.69 14.26 16.72
N ALA A 37 4.93 13.26 17.58
CA ALA A 37 5.38 13.51 18.95
C ALA A 37 6.80 14.06 18.98
N ALA A 38 7.02 15.05 19.85
CA ALA A 38 8.36 15.51 20.18
C ALA A 38 9.18 14.33 20.77
N PRO A 39 10.48 14.23 20.47
CA PRO A 39 11.31 13.13 20.94
C PRO A 39 11.24 13.05 22.48
N SER A 40 10.59 12.01 23.00
CA SER A 40 10.35 11.88 24.45
C SER A 40 11.56 11.32 25.21
N SER A 41 12.59 10.85 24.51
CA SER A 41 13.79 10.28 25.12
C SER A 41 15.08 10.60 24.35
N ARG A 42 16.23 10.46 25.03
CA ARG A 42 17.56 10.52 24.41
C ARG A 42 17.73 9.35 23.44
N GLY A 43 17.82 9.66 22.15
CA GLY A 43 17.98 8.65 21.10
C GLY A 43 17.61 9.20 19.72
N ARG A 44 17.62 8.33 18.70
CA ARG A 44 17.13 8.70 17.37
C ARG A 44 15.60 8.84 17.44
N PRO A 45 15.02 9.99 17.08
CA PRO A 45 13.57 10.15 17.04
C PRO A 45 12.94 9.16 16.06
N GLN A 46 11.79 8.60 16.44
CA GLN A 46 10.97 7.82 15.52
C GLN A 46 10.51 8.73 14.39
N ARG A 47 10.74 8.30 13.15
CA ARG A 47 10.36 9.07 11.95
C ARG A 47 8.98 8.66 11.46
N TYR A 48 8.70 7.37 11.48
CA TYR A 48 7.45 6.79 11.00
C TYR A 48 6.60 6.37 12.20
N SER A 49 5.29 6.56 12.08
CA SER A 49 4.35 6.09 13.09
C SER A 49 4.25 4.57 13.10
N ASN A 50 3.73 4.01 14.20
CA ASN A 50 3.44 2.57 14.28
C ASN A 50 2.42 2.14 13.21
N LEU A 51 1.49 3.03 12.83
CA LEU A 51 0.52 2.80 11.75
C LEU A 51 1.23 2.61 10.41
N ALA A 52 2.14 3.52 10.04
CA ALA A 52 2.91 3.42 8.81
C ALA A 52 3.75 2.14 8.77
N ILE A 53 4.49 1.85 9.84
CA ILE A 53 5.34 0.64 9.93
C ILE A 53 4.49 -0.63 9.77
N THR A 54 3.37 -0.72 10.48
CA THR A 54 2.50 -1.90 10.42
C THR A 54 1.89 -2.06 9.04
N THR A 55 1.43 -0.97 8.43
CA THR A 55 0.86 -0.97 7.08
C THR A 55 1.87 -1.49 6.04
N VAL A 56 3.11 -0.99 6.07
CA VAL A 56 4.17 -1.46 5.16
C VAL A 56 4.50 -2.93 5.40
N LEU A 57 4.54 -3.39 6.65
CA LEU A 57 4.81 -4.79 6.97
C LEU A 57 3.68 -5.74 6.54
N VAL A 58 2.42 -5.30 6.63
CA VAL A 58 1.27 -6.05 6.10
C VAL A 58 1.36 -6.17 4.59
N ILE A 59 1.60 -5.07 3.88
CA ILE A 59 1.76 -5.06 2.42
C ILE A 59 2.92 -5.98 2.01
N LYS A 60 4.06 -5.85 2.70
CA LYS A 60 5.22 -6.73 2.50
C LYS A 60 4.84 -8.20 2.64
N ARG A 61 4.04 -8.56 3.66
CA ARG A 61 3.62 -9.95 3.90
C ARG A 61 2.66 -10.46 2.83
N VAL A 62 1.63 -9.68 2.49
CA VAL A 62 0.61 -10.03 1.51
C VAL A 62 1.23 -10.25 0.13
N PHE A 63 2.12 -9.36 -0.30
CA PHE A 63 2.80 -9.44 -1.59
C PHE A 63 4.14 -10.20 -1.55
N ARG A 64 4.50 -10.77 -0.38
CA ARG A 64 5.73 -11.55 -0.15
C ARG A 64 7.01 -10.81 -0.59
N LEU A 65 7.07 -9.52 -0.32
CA LEU A 65 8.18 -8.64 -0.71
C LEU A 65 9.36 -8.73 0.29
N THR A 66 10.58 -8.42 -0.20
CA THR A 66 11.70 -8.07 0.69
C THR A 66 11.46 -6.68 1.28
N LEU A 67 12.18 -6.32 2.35
CA LEU A 67 11.98 -5.01 2.99
C LEU A 67 12.30 -3.84 2.03
N ARG A 68 13.35 -3.99 1.20
CA ARG A 68 13.71 -2.97 0.20
C ARG A 68 12.70 -2.88 -0.95
N ALA A 69 12.17 -4.02 -1.41
CA ALA A 69 11.11 -4.01 -2.40
C ALA A 69 9.81 -3.40 -1.85
N ALA A 70 9.45 -3.67 -0.60
CA ALA A 70 8.30 -3.06 0.06
C ALA A 70 8.45 -1.53 0.18
N GLN A 71 9.65 -1.04 0.49
CA GLN A 71 9.92 0.40 0.49
C GLN A 71 9.63 1.02 -0.89
N GLY A 72 10.26 0.53 -1.96
CA GLY A 72 10.04 1.07 -3.31
C GLY A 72 8.61 0.91 -3.82
N PHE A 73 7.91 -0.15 -3.39
CA PHE A 73 6.50 -0.35 -3.70
C PHE A 73 5.60 0.74 -3.09
N ILE A 74 5.84 1.08 -1.82
CA ILE A 74 5.11 2.13 -1.12
C ILE A 74 5.45 3.50 -1.69
N ASP A 75 6.73 3.75 -1.98
CA ASP A 75 7.18 5.00 -2.64
C ASP A 75 6.44 5.21 -3.96
N SER A 76 6.26 4.14 -4.75
CA SER A 76 5.48 4.17 -6.00
C SER A 76 4.01 4.48 -5.78
N ILE A 77 3.36 3.88 -4.78
CA ILE A 77 1.95 4.16 -4.46
C ILE A 77 1.75 5.63 -4.11
N PHE A 78 2.56 6.18 -3.21
CA PHE A 78 2.45 7.58 -2.81
C PHE A 78 2.72 8.54 -3.97
N SER A 79 3.67 8.20 -4.85
CA SER A 79 3.91 8.93 -6.10
C SER A 79 2.67 8.93 -7.02
N LEU A 80 2.03 7.77 -7.21
CA LEU A 80 0.80 7.64 -8.00
C LEU A 80 -0.37 8.44 -7.40
N MET A 81 -0.40 8.59 -6.08
CA MET A 81 -1.39 9.39 -5.35
C MET A 81 -1.09 10.89 -5.33
N ASN A 82 0.04 11.34 -5.89
CA ASN A 82 0.54 12.72 -5.75
C ASN A 82 0.69 13.18 -4.29
N VAL A 83 1.02 12.26 -3.38
CA VAL A 83 1.27 12.56 -1.96
C VAL A 83 2.77 12.52 -1.71
N PRO A 84 3.40 13.62 -1.28
CA PRO A 84 4.83 13.65 -1.05
C PRO A 84 5.21 12.85 0.21
N LEU A 85 5.99 11.78 0.04
CA LEU A 85 6.73 11.18 1.14
C LEU A 85 7.98 12.03 1.43
N ARG A 86 8.07 12.53 2.66
CA ARG A 86 9.24 13.24 3.21
C ARG A 86 10.38 12.31 3.58
#